data_AF-A0A560RUR0-F1
#
_entry.id   AF-A0A560RUR0-F1
#
_cell.length_a   1.000
_cell.length_b   1.000
_cell.length_c   1.000
_cell.angle_alpha   90.00
_cell.angle_beta   90.00
_cell.angle_gamma   90.00
#
_symmetry.space_group_name_H-M   'P 1'
#
loop_
_entity.id
_entity.type
_entity.pdbx_description
1 polymer ?
#
loop_
_entity_poly.entity_id
_entity_poly.type
_entity_poly.pdbx_seq_one_letter_code
_entity_poly.pdbx_strand_id
1 'polypeptide(L)' 'MMERSSELERVWRRDYANHTEAICDITECIVGFYNNKRLHSKLGNLPPTVYERAMASKSPIEVSGIS' A
#
# COMPACT_ATOMS: atom_id res chain seq x y z
N MET A 1 12.29 3.40 -9.79
CA MET A 1 12.47 1.94 -9.91
C MET A 1 11.77 1.31 -8.72
N MET A 2 10.68 0.57 -8.96
CA MET A 2 9.93 -0.09 -7.89
C MET A 2 10.70 -1.36 -7.53
N GLU A 3 11.57 -1.29 -6.52
CA GLU A 3 12.26 -2.47 -6.01
C GLU A 3 11.18 -3.39 -5.44
N ARG A 4 10.95 -4.52 -6.13
CA ARG A 4 9.92 -5.48 -5.76
C ARG A 4 10.40 -6.15 -4.48
N SER A 5 9.68 -5.93 -3.38
CA SER A 5 9.98 -6.61 -2.13
C SER A 5 9.68 -8.11 -2.31
N SER A 6 10.59 -8.98 -1.88
CA SER A 6 10.52 -10.43 -2.14
C SER A 6 9.23 -11.09 -1.63
N GLU A 7 8.52 -10.47 -0.68
CA GLU A 7 7.21 -10.92 -0.20
C GLU A 7 6.10 -10.75 -1.26
N LEU A 8 6.14 -9.66 -2.05
CA LEU A 8 5.21 -9.42 -3.17
C LEU A 8 5.44 -10.39 -4.32
N GLU A 9 6.68 -10.79 -4.58
CA GLU A 9 6.97 -11.79 -5.62
C GLU A 9 6.40 -13.18 -5.27
N ARG A 10 6.16 -13.46 -3.98
CA ARG A 10 5.58 -14.73 -3.51
C ARG A 10 4.06 -14.82 -3.74
N VAL A 11 3.34 -13.72 -3.50
CA VAL A 11 1.90 -13.57 -3.82
C VAL A 11 1.64 -13.73 -5.32
N TRP A 12 2.57 -13.25 -6.15
CA TRP A 12 2.39 -13.23 -7.61
C TRP A 12 2.78 -14.53 -8.32
N ARG A 13 3.38 -15.50 -7.60
CA ARG A 13 3.82 -16.79 -8.18
C ARG A 13 3.24 -17.99 -7.42
N ARG A 14 2.03 -17.85 -6.88
CA ARG A 14 1.31 -18.92 -6.19
C ARG A 14 0.25 -19.51 -7.12
N ASP A 15 0.18 -20.83 -7.17
CA ASP A 15 -0.92 -21.54 -7.82
C ASP A 15 -2.05 -21.64 -6.80
N TYR A 16 -3.20 -21.04 -7.09
CA TYR A 16 -4.35 -21.02 -6.20
C TYR A 16 -5.33 -22.11 -6.62
N ALA A 17 -5.69 -22.98 -5.68
CA ALA A 17 -6.63 -24.07 -5.97
C ALA A 17 -8.05 -23.55 -6.26
N ASN A 18 -8.39 -22.35 -5.78
CA ASN A 18 -9.69 -21.71 -6.01
C ASN A 18 -9.59 -20.18 -5.85
N HIS A 19 -10.64 -19.48 -6.27
CA HIS A 19 -10.70 -18.03 -6.22
C HIS A 19 -10.69 -17.46 -4.80
N THR A 20 -11.26 -18.17 -3.82
CA THR A 20 -11.32 -17.73 -2.42
C THR A 20 -9.93 -17.62 -1.82
N GLU A 21 -9.06 -18.60 -2.07
CA GLU A 21 -7.66 -18.54 -1.62
C GLU A 21 -6.89 -17.40 -2.28
N ALA A 22 -7.11 -17.17 -3.58
CA ALA A 22 -6.49 -16.05 -4.30
C ALA A 22 -6.91 -14.69 -3.70
N ILE A 23 -8.20 -14.50 -3.41
CA ILE A 23 -8.70 -13.28 -2.78
C ILE A 23 -8.09 -13.10 -1.40
N CYS A 24 -8.05 -14.16 -0.59
CA CYS A 24 -7.51 -14.11 0.76
C CYS A 24 -6.04 -13.69 0.77
N ASP A 25 -5.21 -14.31 -0.08
CA ASP A 25 -3.77 -14.04 -0.17
C ASP A 25 -3.49 -12.62 -0.70
N ILE A 26 -4.24 -12.16 -1.71
CA ILE A 26 -4.15 -10.78 -2.21
C ILE A 26 -4.58 -9.78 -1.13
N THR A 27 -5.64 -10.07 -0.38
CA THR A 27 -6.13 -9.18 0.68
C THR A 27 -5.11 -9.07 1.81
N GLU A 28 -4.55 -10.20 2.23
CA GLU A 28 -3.47 -10.25 3.23
C GLU A 28 -2.23 -9.48 2.73
N CYS A 29 -1.88 -9.65 1.46
CA CYS A 29 -0.79 -8.90 0.84
C CYS A 29 -1.04 -7.39 0.87
N ILE A 30 -2.24 -6.92 0.50
CA ILE A 30 -2.55 -5.48 0.45
C ILE A 30 -2.56 -4.90 1.86
N VAL A 31 -3.34 -5.50 2.76
CA VAL A 31 -3.56 -4.95 4.10
C VAL A 31 -2.38 -5.25 5.02
N GLY A 32 -1.94 -6.51 5.11
CA GLY A 32 -0.91 -6.95 6.05
C GLY A 32 0.50 -6.50 5.66
N PHE A 33 0.80 -6.44 4.36
CA PHE A 33 2.14 -6.13 3.87
C PHE A 33 2.23 -4.76 3.19
N TYR A 34 1.55 -4.56 2.06
CA TYR A 34 1.77 -3.40 1.21
C TYR A 34 1.44 -2.09 1.93
N ASN A 35 0.24 -1.98 2.48
CA ASN A 35 -0.23 -0.75 3.11
C ASN A 35 0.56 -0.42 4.40
N ASN A 36 0.97 -1.45 5.15
CA ASN A 36 1.55 -1.28 6.48
C ASN A 36 3.08 -1.34 6.56
N LYS A 37 3.74 -2.07 5.64
CA LYS A 37 5.18 -2.33 5.74
C LYS A 37 5.98 -1.75 4.57
N ARG A 38 5.36 -1.56 3.41
CA ARG A 38 6.10 -1.15 2.21
C ARG A 38 6.57 0.29 2.32
N LEU A 39 7.89 0.50 2.32
CA LEU A 39 8.45 1.85 2.32
C LEU A 39 8.45 2.43 0.91
N HIS A 40 8.02 3.68 0.78
CA HIS A 40 7.98 4.37 -0.51
C HIS A 40 8.86 5.61 -0.49
N SER A 41 9.87 5.67 -1.35
CA SER A 41 10.84 6.78 -1.40
C SER A 41 10.16 8.13 -1.65
N LYS A 42 9.16 8.19 -2.53
CA LYS A 42 8.31 9.38 -2.74
C LYS A 42 7.57 9.86 -1.48
N LEU A 43 7.22 8.95 -0.56
CA LEU A 43 6.53 9.26 0.69
C LEU A 43 7.51 9.52 1.84
N GLY A 44 8.80 9.71 1.55
CA GLY A 44 9.84 9.90 2.56
C GLY A 44 10.26 8.60 3.25
N ASN A 45 10.17 7.46 2.55
CA ASN A 45 10.39 6.11 3.11
C ASN A 45 9.43 5.78 4.26
N LEU A 46 8.18 6.24 4.17
CA LEU A 46 7.12 5.86 5.09
C LEU A 46 6.19 4.81 4.46
N PRO A 47 5.57 3.94 5.28
CA PRO A 47 4.46 3.11 4.84
C PRO A 47 3.23 3.95 4.43
N PRO A 48 2.43 3.50 3.44
CA PRO A 48 1.22 4.19 3.01
C PRO A 48 0.28 4.58 4.15
N THR A 49 -0.06 3.65 5.06
CA THR A 49 -0.99 3.94 6.17
C THR A 49 -0.47 5.01 7.13
N VAL A 50 0.84 5.06 7.37
CA VAL A 50 1.46 6.08 8.21
C VAL A 50 1.40 7.44 7.52
N TYR A 51 1.73 7.48 6.23
CA TYR A 51 1.67 8.68 5.43
C TYR A 51 0.25 9.24 5.35
N GLU A 52 -0.75 8.41 5.03
CA GLU A 52 -2.15 8.81 4.94
C GLU A 52 -2.68 9.36 6.27
N ARG A 53 -2.35 8.72 7.40
CA ARG A 53 -2.71 9.22 8.74
C ARG A 53 -2.08 10.57 9.05
N ALA A 54 -0.81 10.73 8.70
CA ALA A 54 -0.10 11.99 8.89
C ALA A 54 -0.69 13.12 8.03
N MET A 55 -1.10 12.80 6.79
CA MET A 55 -1.75 13.76 5.89
C MET A 55 -3.18 14.09 6.33
N ALA A 56 -3.95 13.11 6.80
CA ALA A 56 -5.31 13.33 7.32
C ALA A 56 -5.32 14.21 8.59
N SER A 57 -4.24 14.17 9.37
CA SER A 57 -4.05 15.04 10.55
C SER A 57 -3.62 16.46 10.18
N LYS A 58 -3.17 16.67 8.93
CA LYS A 58 -2.84 17.99 8.41
C LYS A 58 -4.14 18.57 7.87
N SER A 59 -4.57 19.71 8.41
CA SER A 59 -5.79 20.41 7.98
C SER A 59 -5.86 20.44 6.46
N PRO A 60 -7.04 20.18 5.84
CA PRO A 60 -7.16 20.22 4.40
C PRO A 60 -6.62 21.55 3.89
N ILE A 61 -5.66 21.47 2.97
CA ILE A 61 -5.13 22.66 2.30
C ILE A 61 -6.35 23.32 1.66
N GLU A 62 -6.72 24.51 2.14
CA GLU A 62 -7.75 25.32 1.48
C GLU A 62 -7.29 25.56 0.04
N VAL A 63 -7.84 24.79 -0.89
CA VAL A 63 -7.75 25.10 -2.30
C VAL A 63 -8.65 26.31 -2.48
N SER A 64 -8.09 27.49 -2.29
CA SER A 64 -8.76 28.74 -2.65
C SER A 64 -9.06 28.65 -4.14
N GLY A 65 -10.34 28.48 -4.45
CA GLY A 65 -10.84 28.48 -5.82
C GLY A 65 -10.41 29.77 -6.48
N ILE A 66 -9.59 29.65 -7.53
CA ILE A 66 -9.38 30.73 -8.48
C ILE A 66 -10.74 31.06 -9.09
N SER A 67 -11.27 32.23 -8.71
CA SER A 67 -12.47 32.84 -9.29
C SER A 67 -12.19 33.33 -10.71
#